data_AF-A0A944ZA10-F1
#
_entry.id   AF-A0A944ZA10-F1
#
_cell.length_a   1.000
_cell.length_b   1.000
_cell.length_c   1.000
_cell.angle_alpha   90.00
_cell.angle_beta   90.00
_cell.angle_gamma   90.00
#
_symmetry.space_group_name_H-M   'P 1'
#
loop_
_entity.id
_entity.type
_entity.pdbx_description
1 polymer ?
#
loop_
_entity_poly.entity_id
_entity_poly.type
_entity_poly.pdbx_seq_one_letter_code
_entity_poly.pdbx_strand_id
1 'polypeptide(L)'
;MAKGKKELESITSCEGKHIWKKLLATPEGHILEIGLIMALFFITVLGLGYIYYQEKAHVFIGMSATNILFGRAAGISFGYSFGLSNVLVICTNIIIETILVLIFYPLFAFSWNSILVIKPLRRIMERTSIAAEAHQDTIRKYGLIGLFMFVWIPFWMTGPMVGCAVGYLLGLSPWKNLTIVLSSTCLAVACWALLLRKIHDKIAEYGPYASIVLVIVIILIISGIYFLRYLRHKN
;
A
#
# COMPACT_ATOMS: atom_id res chain seq x y z
N MET A 1 3.54 13.26 -48.10
CA MET A 1 2.94 12.50 -46.98
C MET A 1 3.69 12.64 -45.63
N ALA A 2 5.01 12.93 -45.59
CA ALA A 2 5.76 13.01 -44.32
C ALA A 2 5.50 14.26 -43.45
N LYS A 3 5.01 15.37 -44.03
CA LYS A 3 4.81 16.65 -43.31
C LYS A 3 3.56 16.64 -42.42
N GLY A 4 2.45 16.05 -42.88
CA GLY A 4 1.20 15.96 -42.12
C GLY A 4 1.25 15.00 -40.92
N LYS A 5 2.14 13.99 -40.93
CA LYS A 5 2.32 13.07 -39.80
C LYS A 5 3.05 13.74 -38.63
N LYS A 6 4.04 14.60 -38.90
CA LYS A 6 4.76 15.37 -37.87
C LYS A 6 3.90 16.47 -37.22
N GLU A 7 2.96 17.06 -37.97
CA GLU A 7 1.99 18.01 -37.42
C GLU A 7 0.95 17.32 -36.53
N LEU A 8 0.46 16.14 -36.92
CA LEU A 8 -0.50 15.40 -36.10
C LEU A 8 0.13 14.86 -34.79
N GLU A 9 1.40 14.43 -34.83
CA GLU A 9 2.17 14.05 -33.65
C GLU A 9 2.52 15.24 -32.74
N SER A 10 2.77 16.43 -33.30
CA SER A 10 3.05 17.63 -32.48
C SER A 10 1.80 18.16 -31.79
N ILE A 11 0.63 18.11 -32.44
CA ILE A 11 -0.65 18.56 -31.87
C ILE A 11 -1.10 17.61 -30.76
N THR A 12 -1.04 16.29 -30.97
CA THR A 12 -1.40 15.29 -29.94
C THR A 12 -0.46 15.31 -28.74
N SER A 13 0.84 15.56 -28.95
CA SER A 13 1.82 15.71 -27.88
C SER A 13 1.61 17.01 -27.07
N CYS A 14 1.24 18.11 -27.73
CA CYS A 14 0.98 19.39 -27.08
C CYS A 14 -0.33 19.37 -26.28
N GLU A 15 -1.38 18.75 -26.82
CA GLU A 15 -2.67 18.56 -26.15
C GLU A 15 -2.55 17.60 -24.95
N GLY A 16 -1.79 16.51 -25.11
CA GLY A 16 -1.42 15.61 -24.02
C GLY A 16 -0.68 16.34 -22.89
N LYS A 17 0.36 17.13 -23.20
CA LYS A 17 1.11 17.92 -22.21
C LYS A 17 0.22 18.89 -21.43
N HIS A 18 -0.78 19.48 -22.08
CA HIS A 18 -1.70 20.42 -21.44
C HIS A 18 -2.66 19.73 -20.46
N ILE A 19 -3.12 18.51 -20.78
CA ILE A 19 -3.97 17.68 -19.92
C ILE A 19 -3.18 17.20 -18.70
N TRP A 20 -1.94 16.73 -18.88
CA TRP A 20 -1.06 16.33 -17.78
C TRP A 20 -0.76 17.48 -16.82
N LYS A 21 -0.49 18.69 -17.35
CA LYS A 21 -0.29 19.89 -16.51
C LYS A 21 -1.53 20.27 -15.71
N LYS A 22 -2.73 20.05 -16.27
CA LYS A 22 -4.01 20.35 -15.62
C LYS A 22 -4.38 19.29 -14.57
N LEU A 23 -4.01 18.02 -14.79
CA LEU A 23 -4.13 16.92 -13.82
C LEU A 23 -3.15 17.08 -12.64
N LEU A 24 -1.92 17.52 -12.91
CA LEU A 24 -0.92 17.80 -11.86
C LEU A 24 -1.28 18.99 -10.98
N ALA A 25 -2.17 19.88 -11.45
CA ALA A 25 -2.64 21.02 -10.69
C ALA A 25 -3.77 20.68 -9.68
N THR A 26 -4.27 19.44 -9.66
CA THR A 26 -5.26 18.98 -8.67
C THR A 26 -4.56 18.54 -7.38
N PRO A 27 -5.23 18.54 -6.21
CA PRO A 27 -4.62 18.08 -4.97
C PRO A 27 -4.07 16.64 -5.06
N GLU A 28 -4.70 15.76 -5.84
CA GLU A 28 -4.22 14.41 -6.13
C GLU A 28 -2.92 14.41 -6.94
N GLY A 29 -2.77 15.34 -7.88
CA GLY A 29 -1.56 15.51 -8.69
C GLY A 29 -0.33 15.87 -7.85
N HIS A 30 -0.50 16.79 -6.91
CA HIS A 30 0.56 17.14 -5.95
C HIS A 30 0.93 15.98 -5.02
N ILE A 31 -0.07 15.20 -4.56
CA ILE A 31 0.19 13.99 -3.76
C ILE A 31 1.02 12.99 -4.55
N LEU A 32 0.69 12.77 -5.83
CA LEU A 32 1.43 11.87 -6.71
C LEU A 32 2.87 12.36 -6.94
N GLU A 33 3.06 13.66 -7.15
CA GLU A 33 4.38 14.26 -7.33
C GLU A 33 5.26 14.06 -6.09
N ILE A 34 4.73 14.32 -4.90
CA ILE A 34 5.43 14.08 -3.63
C ILE A 34 5.78 12.59 -3.48
N GLY A 35 4.85 11.69 -3.79
CA GLY A 35 5.07 10.25 -3.76
C GLY A 35 6.19 9.81 -4.69
N LEU A 36 6.21 10.32 -5.92
CA LEU A 36 7.23 10.00 -6.92
C LEU A 36 8.61 10.55 -6.54
N ILE A 37 8.68 11.77 -6.01
CA ILE A 37 9.92 12.35 -5.50
C ILE A 37 10.48 11.51 -4.35
N MET A 38 9.63 11.13 -3.38
CA MET A 38 10.05 10.25 -2.29
C MET A 38 10.49 8.87 -2.78
N ALA A 39 9.80 8.30 -3.77
CA ALA A 39 10.18 7.01 -4.36
C ALA A 39 11.55 7.09 -5.04
N LEU A 40 11.79 8.11 -5.86
CA LEU A 40 13.08 8.33 -6.51
C LEU A 40 14.19 8.52 -5.49
N PHE A 41 13.96 9.34 -4.46
CA PHE A 41 14.91 9.53 -3.37
C PHE A 41 15.23 8.22 -2.65
N PHE A 42 14.21 7.41 -2.33
CA PHE A 42 14.39 6.12 -1.69
C PHE A 42 15.20 5.15 -2.56
N ILE A 43 14.91 5.07 -3.86
CA ILE A 43 15.68 4.27 -4.82
C ILE A 43 17.13 4.75 -4.92
N THR A 44 17.37 6.07 -4.96
CA THR A 44 18.72 6.63 -4.97
C THR A 44 19.48 6.28 -3.69
N VAL A 45 18.85 6.36 -2.52
CA VAL A 45 19.45 5.97 -1.24
C VAL A 45 19.80 4.48 -1.24
N LEU A 46 18.91 3.61 -1.73
CA LEU A 46 19.19 2.17 -1.85
C LEU A 46 20.32 1.89 -2.85
N GLY A 47 20.33 2.57 -3.99
CA GLY A 47 21.37 2.42 -5.02
C GLY A 47 22.75 2.87 -4.53
N LEU A 48 22.85 4.02 -3.88
CA LEU A 48 24.08 4.47 -3.24
C LEU A 48 24.49 3.51 -2.11
N GLY A 49 23.54 3.09 -1.28
CA GLY A 49 23.78 2.10 -0.24
C GLY A 49 24.35 0.79 -0.78
N TYR A 50 23.88 0.34 -1.94
CA TYR A 50 24.40 -0.84 -2.62
C TYR A 50 25.86 -0.68 -3.08
N ILE A 51 26.25 0.51 -3.54
CA ILE A 51 27.63 0.78 -3.97
C ILE A 51 28.58 0.85 -2.77
N TYR A 52 28.17 1.47 -1.66
CA TYR A 52 29.06 1.70 -0.50
C TYR A 52 29.03 0.57 0.55
N TYR A 53 27.91 -0.14 0.72
CA TYR A 53 27.69 -1.12 1.79
C TYR A 53 26.94 -2.35 1.27
N GLN A 54 27.55 -3.09 0.33
CA GLN A 54 26.97 -4.26 -0.34
C GLN A 54 26.32 -5.28 0.62
N GLU A 55 26.95 -5.57 1.76
CA GLU A 55 26.43 -6.53 2.75
C GLU A 55 25.16 -6.06 3.48
N LYS A 56 24.88 -4.76 3.60
CA LYS A 56 23.64 -4.30 4.26
C LYS A 56 22.57 -3.94 3.24
N ALA A 57 22.97 -3.44 2.08
CA ALA A 57 22.05 -2.98 1.05
C ALA A 57 21.15 -4.08 0.48
N HIS A 58 21.68 -5.30 0.27
CA HIS A 58 20.86 -6.41 -0.24
C HIS A 58 19.73 -6.78 0.72
N VAL A 59 19.97 -6.68 2.04
CA VAL A 59 18.95 -6.93 3.06
C VAL A 59 17.84 -5.86 3.00
N PHE A 60 18.20 -4.58 2.85
CA PHE A 60 17.22 -3.50 2.68
C PHE A 60 16.41 -3.64 1.40
N ILE A 61 17.05 -4.03 0.30
CA ILE A 61 16.37 -4.29 -0.98
C ILE A 61 15.41 -5.49 -0.84
N GLY A 62 15.87 -6.60 -0.24
CA GLY A 62 15.05 -7.78 0.01
C GLY A 62 13.87 -7.50 0.93
N MET A 63 14.08 -6.72 2.00
CA MET A 63 13.04 -6.25 2.90
C MET A 63 12.01 -5.37 2.17
N SER A 64 12.48 -4.49 1.29
CA SER A 64 11.61 -3.61 0.51
C SER A 64 10.78 -4.39 -0.49
N ALA A 65 11.40 -5.31 -1.24
CA ALA A 65 10.73 -6.17 -2.20
C ALA A 65 9.69 -7.08 -1.52
N THR A 66 10.03 -7.69 -0.39
CA THR A 66 9.11 -8.54 0.36
C THR A 66 7.95 -7.77 0.96
N ASN A 67 8.16 -6.54 1.44
CA ASN A 67 7.06 -5.66 1.85
C ASN A 67 6.13 -5.37 0.67
N ILE A 68 6.68 -4.92 -0.47
CA ILE A 68 5.87 -4.58 -1.66
C ILE A 68 5.08 -5.80 -2.19
N LEU A 69 5.69 -6.99 -2.21
CA LEU A 69 5.11 -8.19 -2.83
C LEU A 69 4.24 -9.03 -1.90
N PHE A 70 4.52 -9.06 -0.60
CA PHE A 70 3.85 -9.95 0.35
C PHE A 70 3.24 -9.19 1.54
N GLY A 71 3.42 -7.87 1.59
CA GLY A 71 2.90 -6.98 2.61
C GLY A 71 3.84 -6.78 3.81
N ARG A 72 3.42 -5.87 4.70
CA ARG A 72 4.19 -5.43 5.88
C ARG A 72 4.74 -6.56 6.75
N ALA A 73 3.94 -7.61 7.01
CA ALA A 73 4.35 -8.67 7.93
C ALA A 73 5.53 -9.46 7.37
N ALA A 74 5.55 -9.70 6.05
CA ALA A 74 6.65 -10.36 5.36
C ALA A 74 7.90 -9.48 5.35
N GLY A 75 7.77 -8.19 5.02
CA GLY A 75 8.88 -7.23 5.07
C GLY A 75 9.52 -7.13 6.46
N ILE A 76 8.71 -6.93 7.50
CA ILE A 76 9.18 -6.86 8.89
C ILE A 76 9.89 -8.18 9.30
N SER A 77 9.29 -9.33 8.98
CA SER A 77 9.87 -10.63 9.31
C SER A 77 11.19 -10.90 8.58
N PHE A 78 11.28 -10.49 7.31
CA PHE A 78 12.51 -10.56 6.53
C PHE A 78 13.61 -9.72 7.19
N GLY A 79 13.30 -8.47 7.55
CA GLY A 79 14.26 -7.58 8.20
C GLY A 79 14.83 -8.15 9.50
N TYR A 80 13.99 -8.72 10.37
CA TYR A 80 14.47 -9.36 11.60
C TYR A 80 15.26 -10.65 11.36
N SER A 81 14.91 -11.43 10.34
CA SER A 81 15.63 -12.68 10.02
C SER A 81 17.09 -12.44 9.63
N PHE A 82 17.40 -11.26 9.09
CA PHE A 82 18.75 -10.82 8.77
C PHE A 82 19.39 -9.92 9.85
N GLY A 83 18.82 -9.89 11.06
CA GLY A 83 19.41 -9.19 12.21
C GLY A 83 19.37 -7.67 12.14
N LEU A 84 18.50 -7.07 11.32
CA LEU A 84 18.35 -5.62 11.28
C LEU A 84 17.81 -5.08 12.61
N SER A 85 18.32 -3.91 13.02
CA SER A 85 17.82 -3.23 14.21
C SER A 85 16.34 -2.87 14.05
N ASN A 86 15.61 -2.94 15.16
CA ASN A 86 14.18 -2.65 15.21
C ASN A 86 13.81 -1.28 14.61
N VAL A 87 14.61 -0.26 14.91
CA VAL A 87 14.38 1.10 14.43
C VAL A 87 14.48 1.15 12.91
N LEU A 88 15.52 0.52 12.33
CA LEU A 88 15.69 0.50 10.87
C LEU A 88 14.56 -0.27 10.18
N VAL A 89 14.13 -1.42 10.72
CA VAL A 89 13.00 -2.18 10.16
C VAL A 89 11.73 -1.34 10.16
N ILE A 90 11.38 -0.72 11.29
CA ILE A 90 10.18 0.11 11.42
C ILE A 90 10.25 1.32 10.46
N CYS A 91 11.34 2.09 10.51
CA CYS A 91 11.48 3.30 9.69
C CYS A 91 11.40 2.99 8.19
N THR A 92 12.13 1.98 7.72
CA THR A 92 12.11 1.62 6.30
C THR A 92 10.74 1.11 5.86
N ASN A 93 10.07 0.27 6.66
CA ASN A 93 8.72 -0.21 6.32
C ASN A 93 7.70 0.93 6.28
N ILE A 94 7.76 1.89 7.22
CA ILE A 94 6.90 3.09 7.18
C ILE A 94 7.15 3.91 5.91
N ILE A 95 8.42 4.11 5.53
CA ILE A 95 8.77 4.87 4.32
C ILE A 95 8.21 4.18 3.07
N ILE A 96 8.40 2.87 2.93
CA ILE A 96 7.89 2.09 1.80
C ILE A 96 6.37 2.20 1.70
N GLU A 97 5.68 1.96 2.82
CA GLU A 97 4.22 2.02 2.87
C GLU A 97 3.68 3.43 2.58
N THR A 98 4.39 4.46 3.05
CA THR A 98 4.06 5.87 2.75
C THR A 98 4.20 6.14 1.26
N ILE A 99 5.31 5.74 0.65
CA ILE A 99 5.55 5.88 -0.80
C ILE A 99 4.45 5.17 -1.59
N LEU A 100 4.15 3.92 -1.24
CA LEU A 100 3.08 3.16 -1.89
C LEU A 100 1.75 3.90 -1.79
N VAL A 101 1.37 4.38 -0.60
CA VAL A 101 0.09 5.08 -0.36
C VAL A 101 -0.01 6.37 -1.17
N LEU A 102 1.06 7.17 -1.19
CA LEU A 102 1.10 8.43 -1.93
C LEU A 102 1.08 8.22 -3.45
N ILE A 103 1.58 7.10 -3.95
CA ILE A 103 1.52 6.77 -5.39
C ILE A 103 0.17 6.15 -5.74
N PHE A 104 -0.29 5.18 -4.96
CA PHE A 104 -1.49 4.41 -5.25
C PHE A 104 -2.77 5.23 -5.10
N TYR A 105 -2.90 6.05 -4.06
CA TYR A 105 -4.11 6.87 -3.85
C TYR A 105 -4.47 7.74 -5.07
N PRO A 106 -3.57 8.60 -5.59
CA PRO A 106 -3.88 9.43 -6.74
C PRO A 106 -3.99 8.63 -8.04
N LEU A 107 -3.22 7.54 -8.22
CA LEU A 107 -3.40 6.63 -9.36
C LEU A 107 -4.81 6.03 -9.36
N PHE A 108 -5.29 5.59 -8.19
CA PHE A 108 -6.64 5.08 -8.02
C PHE A 108 -7.69 6.15 -8.28
N ALA A 109 -7.52 7.35 -7.72
CA ALA A 109 -8.43 8.48 -7.95
C ALA A 109 -8.51 8.87 -9.43
N PHE A 110 -7.38 8.95 -10.14
CA PHE A 110 -7.35 9.25 -11.58
C PHE A 110 -7.93 8.12 -12.43
N SER A 111 -7.63 6.86 -12.08
CA SER A 111 -8.23 5.68 -12.72
C SER A 111 -9.77 5.71 -12.56
N TRP A 112 -10.25 6.00 -11.34
CA TRP A 112 -11.67 6.08 -11.04
C TRP A 112 -12.35 7.23 -11.78
N ASN A 113 -11.75 8.42 -11.79
CA ASN A 113 -12.24 9.58 -12.54
C ASN A 113 -12.27 9.35 -14.07
N SER A 114 -11.34 8.55 -14.60
CA SER A 114 -11.33 8.20 -16.02
C SER A 114 -12.41 7.16 -16.37
N ILE A 115 -12.74 6.26 -15.43
CA ILE A 115 -13.87 5.32 -15.53
C ILE A 115 -15.22 6.05 -15.36
N LEU A 116 -15.25 7.21 -14.70
CA LEU A 116 -16.45 8.05 -14.49
C LEU A 116 -16.94 8.82 -15.75
N VAL A 117 -16.28 8.67 -16.90
CA VAL A 117 -16.74 9.22 -18.19
C VAL A 117 -18.06 8.54 -18.66
N ILE A 118 -18.42 7.40 -18.06
CA ILE A 118 -19.64 6.65 -18.37
C ILE A 118 -20.81 7.23 -17.54
N LYS A 119 -21.74 7.95 -18.21
CA LYS A 119 -22.94 8.63 -17.65
C LYS A 119 -23.67 7.93 -16.46
N PRO A 120 -23.89 6.60 -16.44
CA PRO A 120 -24.51 5.90 -15.30
C PRO A 120 -23.73 6.01 -13.98
N LEU A 121 -22.40 6.00 -14.00
CA LEU A 121 -21.59 6.02 -12.76
C LEU A 121 -21.59 7.43 -12.11
N ARG A 122 -21.61 8.49 -12.93
CA ARG A 122 -21.81 9.88 -12.48
C ARG A 122 -23.13 10.06 -11.72
N ARG A 123 -24.19 9.41 -12.18
CA ARG A 123 -25.53 9.45 -11.56
C ARG A 123 -25.58 8.68 -10.24
N ILE A 124 -24.80 7.60 -10.09
CA ILE A 124 -24.62 6.91 -8.81
C ILE A 124 -23.82 7.82 -7.85
N MET A 125 -22.78 8.49 -8.32
CA MET A 125 -21.94 9.37 -7.49
C MET A 125 -22.68 10.60 -6.97
N GLU A 126 -23.46 11.28 -7.82
CA GLU A 126 -24.35 12.39 -7.41
C GLU A 126 -25.41 11.92 -6.41
N ARG A 127 -25.94 10.70 -6.56
CA ARG A 127 -26.89 10.13 -5.60
C ARG A 127 -26.22 9.73 -4.29
N THR A 128 -24.99 9.21 -4.33
CA THR A 128 -24.22 8.86 -3.13
C THR A 128 -23.73 10.10 -2.40
N SER A 129 -23.37 11.19 -3.08
CA SER A 129 -23.01 12.47 -2.44
C SER A 129 -24.22 13.11 -1.75
N ILE A 130 -25.39 13.07 -2.39
CA ILE A 130 -26.65 13.60 -1.83
C ILE A 130 -27.17 12.71 -0.67
N ALA A 131 -27.06 11.38 -0.78
CA ALA A 131 -27.41 10.46 0.31
C ALA A 131 -26.43 10.53 1.49
N ALA A 132 -25.15 10.81 1.22
CA ALA A 132 -24.15 11.04 2.25
C ALA A 132 -24.39 12.35 3.02
N GLU A 133 -24.90 13.41 2.38
CA GLU A 133 -25.27 14.66 3.06
C GLU A 133 -26.38 14.49 4.10
N ALA A 134 -27.31 13.55 3.89
CA ALA A 134 -28.41 13.35 4.83
C ALA A 134 -27.97 12.78 6.20
N HIS A 135 -26.91 11.95 6.26
CA HIS A 135 -26.40 11.29 7.49
C HIS A 135 -24.87 11.43 7.63
N GLN A 136 -24.34 12.59 7.25
CA GLN A 136 -22.92 12.81 6.98
C GLN A 136 -22.02 12.60 8.20
N ASP A 137 -22.44 12.98 9.41
CA ASP A 137 -21.59 12.90 10.60
C ASP A 137 -21.46 11.49 11.17
N THR A 138 -22.54 10.69 11.12
CA THR A 138 -22.56 9.34 11.67
C THR A 138 -21.83 8.37 10.75
N ILE A 139 -22.14 8.40 9.44
CA ILE A 139 -21.48 7.54 8.44
C ILE A 139 -20.00 7.89 8.32
N ARG A 140 -19.63 9.18 8.41
CA ARG A 140 -18.21 9.59 8.35
C ARG A 140 -17.42 9.18 9.59
N LYS A 141 -18.00 9.25 10.80
CA LYS A 141 -17.31 8.79 12.03
C LYS A 141 -17.10 7.26 12.01
N TYR A 142 -18.15 6.48 11.81
CA TYR A 142 -18.02 5.02 11.79
C TYR A 142 -17.19 4.51 10.59
N GLY A 143 -17.29 5.18 9.43
CA GLY A 143 -16.43 4.92 8.28
C GLY A 143 -14.95 5.20 8.57
N LEU A 144 -14.63 6.27 9.33
CA LEU A 144 -13.26 6.57 9.78
C LEU A 144 -12.68 5.46 10.65
N ILE A 145 -13.43 5.06 11.68
CA ILE A 145 -13.00 4.05 12.65
C ILE A 145 -12.89 2.66 11.99
N GLY A 146 -13.86 2.31 11.14
CA GLY A 146 -13.83 1.08 10.35
C GLY A 146 -12.64 1.05 9.39
N LEU A 147 -12.38 2.15 8.67
CA LEU A 147 -11.22 2.28 7.80
C LEU A 147 -9.91 2.15 8.56
N PHE A 148 -9.80 2.80 9.72
CA PHE A 148 -8.62 2.71 10.58
C PHE A 148 -8.36 1.28 11.05
N MET A 149 -9.38 0.59 11.57
CA MET A 149 -9.25 -0.81 12.02
C MET A 149 -8.96 -1.76 10.84
N PHE A 150 -9.57 -1.51 9.69
CA PHE A 150 -9.34 -2.31 8.49
C PHE A 150 -7.88 -2.24 8.03
N VAL A 151 -7.30 -1.03 7.96
CA VAL A 151 -5.89 -0.84 7.58
C VAL A 151 -4.94 -1.39 8.65
N TRP A 152 -5.33 -1.38 9.92
CA TRP A 152 -4.50 -1.83 11.04
C TRP A 152 -4.17 -3.33 10.96
N ILE A 153 -5.13 -4.15 10.52
CA ILE A 153 -4.95 -5.60 10.42
C ILE A 153 -3.94 -5.91 9.29
N PRO A 154 -2.84 -6.62 9.58
CA PRO A 154 -1.69 -6.76 8.66
C PRO A 154 -1.87 -7.88 7.63
N PHE A 155 -3.01 -8.58 7.68
CA PHE A 155 -3.19 -9.86 6.99
C PHE A 155 -3.36 -9.72 5.48
N TRP A 156 -3.51 -8.50 4.98
CA TRP A 156 -3.66 -8.24 3.55
C TRP A 156 -2.52 -7.35 3.07
N MET A 157 -1.75 -7.86 2.12
CA MET A 157 -0.79 -7.13 1.27
C MET A 157 -1.36 -5.80 0.73
N THR A 158 -2.69 -5.68 0.67
CA THR A 158 -3.42 -4.53 0.19
C THR A 158 -3.93 -3.57 1.28
N GLY A 159 -3.57 -3.73 2.56
CA GLY A 159 -4.16 -2.99 3.68
C GLY A 159 -4.27 -1.47 3.45
N PRO A 160 -3.16 -0.74 3.26
CA PRO A 160 -3.19 0.71 3.04
C PRO A 160 -3.70 1.08 1.64
N MET A 161 -3.43 0.26 0.63
CA MET A 161 -3.86 0.46 -0.76
C MET A 161 -5.40 0.42 -0.86
N VAL A 162 -6.01 -0.66 -0.38
CA VAL A 162 -7.47 -0.83 -0.32
C VAL A 162 -8.07 0.13 0.67
N GLY A 163 -7.39 0.44 1.79
CA GLY A 163 -7.82 1.50 2.70
C GLY A 163 -7.99 2.84 1.98
N CYS A 164 -7.01 3.24 1.17
CA CYS A 164 -7.10 4.44 0.35
C CYS A 164 -8.25 4.38 -0.65
N ALA A 165 -8.45 3.25 -1.33
CA ALA A 165 -9.55 3.06 -2.25
C ALA A 165 -10.92 3.16 -1.55
N VAL A 166 -11.09 2.49 -0.41
CA VAL A 166 -12.31 2.51 0.39
C VAL A 166 -12.59 3.91 0.92
N GLY A 167 -11.59 4.60 1.47
CA GLY A 167 -11.74 5.97 1.94
C GLY A 167 -12.12 6.94 0.83
N TYR A 168 -11.60 6.73 -0.39
CA TYR A 168 -12.00 7.49 -1.57
C TYR A 168 -13.46 7.21 -1.97
N LEU A 169 -13.88 5.94 -1.97
CA LEU A 169 -15.26 5.53 -2.26
C LEU A 169 -16.26 6.02 -1.20
N LEU A 170 -15.83 6.18 0.05
CA LEU A 170 -16.60 6.82 1.13
C LEU A 170 -16.71 8.35 0.97
N GLY A 171 -16.11 8.94 -0.07
CA GLY A 171 -16.15 10.37 -0.32
C GLY A 171 -15.33 11.20 0.67
N LEU A 172 -14.32 10.61 1.33
CA LEU A 172 -13.42 11.35 2.19
C LEU A 172 -12.55 12.28 1.35
N SER A 173 -12.27 13.49 1.86
CA SER A 173 -11.34 14.40 1.20
C SER A 173 -9.94 13.77 1.12
N PRO A 174 -9.16 14.03 0.05
CA PRO A 174 -7.86 13.38 -0.19
C PRO A 174 -6.94 13.38 1.02
N TRP A 175 -6.75 14.54 1.64
CA TRP A 175 -5.90 14.72 2.81
C TRP A 175 -6.41 13.98 4.05
N LYS A 176 -7.73 13.88 4.26
CA LYS A 176 -8.29 13.16 5.42
C LYS A 176 -8.10 11.66 5.25
N ASN A 177 -8.37 11.14 4.05
CA ASN A 177 -8.17 9.73 3.75
C ASN A 177 -6.70 9.33 3.99
N LEU A 178 -5.77 10.10 3.43
CA LEU A 178 -4.33 9.86 3.60
C LEU A 178 -3.90 9.92 5.07
N THR A 179 -4.35 10.91 5.85
CA THR A 179 -3.93 11.00 7.26
C THR A 179 -4.43 9.82 8.08
N ILE A 180 -5.65 9.33 7.83
CA ILE A 180 -6.20 8.15 8.52
C ILE A 180 -5.43 6.89 8.12
N VAL A 181 -5.23 6.69 6.83
CA VAL A 181 -4.54 5.48 6.32
C VAL A 181 -3.08 5.47 6.77
N LEU A 182 -2.36 6.58 6.65
CA LEU A 182 -0.95 6.68 7.06
C LEU A 182 -0.79 6.56 8.58
N SER A 183 -1.66 7.17 9.38
CA SER A 183 -1.60 7.03 10.84
C SER A 183 -1.87 5.60 11.29
N SER A 184 -2.90 4.95 10.71
CA SER A 184 -3.16 3.53 10.95
C SER A 184 -1.99 2.65 10.53
N THR A 185 -1.39 2.93 9.36
CA THR A 185 -0.25 2.17 8.83
C THR A 185 0.99 2.31 9.71
N CYS A 186 1.30 3.53 10.17
CA CYS A 186 2.42 3.78 11.08
C CYS A 186 2.25 2.99 12.39
N LEU A 187 1.05 3.07 12.99
CA LEU A 187 0.75 2.35 14.23
C LEU A 187 0.73 0.83 14.03
N ALA A 188 0.23 0.35 12.90
CA ALA A 188 0.25 -1.05 12.54
C ALA A 188 1.71 -1.54 12.40
N VAL A 189 2.55 -0.86 11.63
CA VAL A 189 3.96 -1.23 11.45
C VAL A 189 4.67 -1.25 12.80
N ALA A 190 4.49 -0.24 13.66
CA ALA A 190 5.08 -0.22 14.99
C ALA A 190 4.59 -1.38 15.87
N CYS A 191 3.28 -1.63 15.91
CA CYS A 191 2.69 -2.70 16.72
C CYS A 191 3.17 -4.09 16.26
N TRP A 192 3.15 -4.34 14.95
CA TRP A 192 3.56 -5.61 14.37
C TRP A 192 5.06 -5.84 14.43
N ALA A 193 5.87 -4.80 14.27
CA ALA A 193 7.31 -4.86 14.48
C ALA A 193 7.64 -5.30 15.92
N LEU A 194 7.04 -4.65 16.92
CA LEU A 194 7.27 -5.02 18.32
C LEU A 194 6.78 -6.45 18.65
N LEU A 195 5.62 -6.83 18.11
CA LEU A 195 5.06 -8.17 18.30
C LEU A 195 5.94 -9.25 17.65
N LEU A 196 6.32 -9.07 16.38
CA LEU A 196 7.18 -10.00 15.64
C LEU A 196 8.59 -10.06 16.22
N ARG A 197 9.12 -8.95 16.74
CA ARG A 197 10.39 -8.96 17.46
C ARG A 197 10.32 -9.82 18.72
N LYS A 198 9.29 -9.66 19.56
CA LYS A 198 9.13 -10.51 20.75
C LYS A 198 9.03 -11.99 20.39
N ILE A 199 8.34 -12.30 19.29
CA ILE A 199 8.27 -13.67 18.76
C ILE A 199 9.65 -14.12 18.30
N HIS A 200 10.38 -13.32 17.53
CA HIS A 200 11.73 -13.64 17.05
C HIS A 200 12.72 -13.86 18.20
N ASP A 201 12.76 -12.96 19.18
CA ASP A 201 13.64 -13.05 20.35
C ASP A 201 13.33 -14.33 21.17
N LYS A 202 12.03 -14.67 21.31
CA LYS A 202 11.61 -15.92 21.96
C LYS A 202 11.95 -17.16 21.15
N ILE A 203 11.83 -17.12 19.83
CA ILE A 203 12.17 -18.24 18.94
C ILE A 203 13.68 -18.48 18.89
N ALA A 204 14.49 -17.41 18.94
CA ALA A 204 15.94 -17.49 18.95
C ALA A 204 16.48 -18.22 20.20
N GLU A 205 15.77 -18.19 21.32
CA GLU A 205 16.09 -18.99 22.53
C GLU A 205 15.86 -20.51 22.34
N TYR A 206 14.94 -20.93 21.46
CA TYR A 206 14.60 -22.35 21.25
C TYR A 206 15.39 -23.03 20.11
N GLY A 207 16.13 -22.27 19.31
CA GLY A 207 17.12 -22.76 18.35
C GLY A 207 16.88 -22.36 16.89
N PRO A 208 17.90 -22.51 16.00
CA PRO A 208 17.89 -22.00 14.63
C PRO A 208 16.78 -22.54 13.72
N TYR A 209 16.16 -23.67 14.09
CA TYR A 209 15.18 -24.39 13.28
C TYR A 209 13.72 -24.08 13.65
N ALA A 210 13.47 -23.31 14.72
CA ALA A 210 12.12 -23.08 15.23
C ALA A 210 11.23 -22.27 14.25
N SER A 211 11.82 -21.36 13.47
CA SER A 211 11.13 -20.64 12.37
C SER A 211 10.67 -21.58 11.26
N ILE A 212 11.46 -22.61 10.94
CA ILE A 212 11.11 -23.63 9.94
C ILE A 212 9.98 -24.52 10.45
N VAL A 213 10.03 -24.91 11.73
CA VAL A 213 8.97 -25.71 12.38
C VAL A 213 7.64 -24.97 12.36
N LEU A 214 7.63 -23.66 12.65
CA LEU A 214 6.40 -22.85 12.62
C LEU A 214 5.77 -22.80 11.22
N VAL A 215 6.59 -22.61 10.18
CA VAL A 215 6.13 -22.61 8.78
C VAL A 215 5.56 -23.96 8.39
N ILE A 216 6.22 -25.07 8.77
CA ILE A 216 5.74 -26.43 8.52
C ILE A 216 4.38 -26.67 9.21
N VAL A 217 4.22 -26.24 10.45
CA VAL A 217 2.96 -26.38 11.20
C VAL A 217 1.82 -25.60 10.53
N ILE A 218 2.07 -24.38 10.08
CA ILE A 218 1.07 -23.58 9.36
C ILE A 218 0.67 -24.25 8.04
N ILE A 219 1.63 -24.76 7.28
CA ILE A 219 1.35 -25.50 6.03
C ILE A 219 0.53 -26.75 6.30
N LEU A 220 0.84 -27.50 7.36
CA LEU A 220 0.10 -28.70 7.75
C LEU A 220 -1.34 -28.37 8.18
N ILE A 221 -1.54 -27.28 8.92
CA ILE A 221 -2.88 -26.84 9.34
C ILE A 221 -3.71 -26.41 8.12
N ILE A 222 -3.14 -25.61 7.22
CA ILE A 222 -3.82 -25.16 6.00
C ILE A 222 -4.16 -26.35 5.11
N SER A 223 -3.21 -27.27 4.91
CA SER A 223 -3.40 -28.49 4.13
C SER A 223 -4.48 -29.39 4.75
N GLY A 224 -4.47 -29.55 6.08
CA GLY A 224 -5.48 -30.30 6.82
C GLY A 224 -6.88 -29.70 6.72
N ILE A 225 -7.01 -28.37 6.82
CA ILE A 225 -8.30 -27.67 6.63
C ILE A 225 -8.78 -27.83 5.18
N TYR A 226 -7.88 -27.73 4.20
CA TYR A 226 -8.22 -27.90 2.79
C TYR A 226 -8.65 -29.34 2.49
N PHE A 227 -7.96 -30.32 3.07
CA PHE A 227 -8.27 -31.75 2.94
C PHE A 227 -9.60 -32.12 3.62
N LEU A 228 -9.88 -31.58 4.80
CA LEU A 228 -11.18 -31.73 5.48
C LEU A 228 -12.32 -31.09 4.67
N ARG A 229 -12.10 -29.93 4.05
CA ARG A 229 -13.09 -29.31 3.15
C ARG A 229 -13.30 -30.13 1.88
N TYR A 230 -12.25 -30.72 1.33
CA TYR A 230 -12.33 -31.60 0.16
C TYR A 230 -13.12 -32.88 0.46
N LEU A 231 -12.88 -33.51 1.61
CA LEU A 231 -13.65 -34.67 2.07
C LEU A 231 -15.13 -34.33 2.32
N ARG A 232 -15.42 -33.14 2.87
CA ARG A 232 -16.80 -32.69 3.09
C ARG A 232 -17.59 -32.38 1.81
N HIS A 233 -16.91 -32.19 0.68
CA HIS A 233 -17.56 -31.89 -0.60
C HIS A 233 -17.84 -33.15 -1.44
N LYS A 234 -17.34 -34.31 -1.01
CA LYS A 234 -17.49 -35.62 -1.68
C LYS A 234 -18.54 -36.53 -1.02
N ASN A 235 -18.98 -36.21 0.20
CA ASN A 235 -20.18 -36.75 0.85
C ASN A 235 -21.37 -35.83 0.61
#